data_AF-A0A1M6MM02-F1
#
_entry.id   AF-A0A1M6MM02-F1
#
_cell.length_a   1.000
_cell.length_b   1.000
_cell.length_c   1.000
_cell.angle_alpha   90.00
_cell.angle_beta   90.00
_cell.angle_gamma   90.00
#
_symmetry.space_group_name_H-M   'P 1'
#
loop_
_entity.id
_entity.type
_entity.pdbx_description
1 polymer ?
#
loop_
_entity_poly.entity_id
_entity_poly.type
_entity_poly.pdbx_seq_one_letter_code
_entity_poly.pdbx_strand_id
1 'polypeptide(L)'
;MNNLVACALMPHPPVMIPEIGRDDIHNLAATVKAAEQVAQRIKENNTQTVVILSPHGPALDDTICVSIHPRLKGNLADFGAAEVMLAFETDGLLTRHILKKAARLGVNVMELTDDQAKTHQLSLALDYGSLIPLYYLHKGGFKGQLVHLSAGTLPYEELYTFGKAVQAAIKAVGKKVAVIASGELSHRLSDQSPQGYSPQGAEFDKQVLAAVASLNSKAVLTMDKELVAEAGECALPPLAFLMGVVGGLDMKADVLAYEGPFGVGYGTVLIQPLDKMN
;
A
#
# COMPACT_ATOMS: atom_id res chain seq x y z
N MET A 1 11.67 -11.85 18.52
CA MET A 1 10.35 -12.14 17.93
C MET A 1 10.21 -11.26 16.70
N ASN A 2 9.68 -11.75 15.58
CA ASN A 2 9.53 -10.91 14.39
C ASN A 2 8.27 -10.05 14.55
N ASN A 3 8.45 -8.74 14.70
CA ASN A 3 7.35 -7.79 14.92
C ASN A 3 6.55 -7.50 13.65
N LEU A 4 7.16 -7.73 12.49
CA LEU A 4 6.49 -7.68 11.19
C LEU A 4 5.76 -9.02 10.97
N VAL A 5 4.43 -8.99 10.96
CA VAL A 5 3.61 -10.22 10.94
C VAL A 5 2.99 -10.52 9.57
N ALA A 6 2.79 -9.49 8.74
CA ALA A 6 2.32 -9.62 7.37
C ALA A 6 2.69 -8.36 6.59
N CYS A 7 2.91 -8.49 5.30
CA CYS A 7 2.87 -7.39 4.35
C CYS A 7 1.91 -7.75 3.20
N ALA A 8 1.41 -6.76 2.48
CA ALA A 8 0.65 -7.03 1.27
C ALA A 8 0.80 -5.93 0.22
N LEU A 9 0.70 -6.31 -1.05
CA LEU A 9 0.24 -5.42 -2.12
C LEU A 9 -1.27 -5.58 -2.20
N MET A 10 -2.01 -4.48 -2.08
CA MET A 10 -3.46 -4.48 -2.23
C MET A 10 -3.87 -3.41 -3.25
N PRO A 11 -4.73 -3.75 -4.23
CA PRO A 11 -5.27 -2.77 -5.16
C PRO A 11 -6.31 -1.90 -4.47
N HIS A 12 -6.64 -0.77 -5.09
CA HIS A 12 -7.60 0.20 -4.55
C HIS A 12 -8.65 0.69 -5.56
N PRO A 13 -9.28 -0.20 -6.37
CA PRO A 13 -10.31 0.27 -7.29
C PRO A 13 -11.61 0.51 -6.53
N PRO A 14 -12.24 1.69 -6.60
CA PRO A 14 -13.47 1.97 -5.86
C PRO A 14 -14.59 0.96 -6.13
N VAL A 15 -14.65 0.39 -7.34
CA VAL A 15 -15.60 -0.67 -7.74
C VAL A 15 -15.48 -1.96 -6.89
N MET A 16 -14.38 -2.18 -6.17
CA MET A 16 -14.31 -3.30 -5.22
C MET A 16 -15.08 -3.03 -3.92
N ILE A 17 -15.63 -1.84 -3.69
CA ILE A 17 -16.47 -1.56 -2.52
C ILE A 17 -17.93 -1.89 -2.86
N PRO A 18 -18.63 -2.75 -2.09
CA PRO A 18 -20.00 -3.18 -2.41
C PRO A 18 -20.98 -2.03 -2.70
N GLU A 19 -20.89 -0.95 -1.93
CA GLU A 19 -21.73 0.25 -2.03
C GLU A 19 -21.51 1.00 -3.37
N ILE A 20 -20.31 0.89 -3.95
CA ILE A 20 -19.91 1.55 -5.20
C ILE A 20 -20.08 0.61 -6.39
N GLY A 21 -19.43 -0.55 -6.35
CA GLY A 21 -19.39 -1.48 -7.49
C GLY A 21 -20.69 -2.22 -7.74
N ARG A 22 -21.52 -2.44 -6.72
CA ARG A 22 -22.81 -3.14 -6.86
C ARG A 22 -22.68 -4.45 -7.63
N ASP A 23 -23.28 -4.56 -8.82
CA ASP A 23 -23.19 -5.77 -9.65
C ASP A 23 -21.82 -5.94 -10.32
N ASP A 24 -21.08 -4.84 -10.55
CA ASP A 24 -19.76 -4.89 -11.19
C ASP A 24 -18.69 -5.51 -10.29
N ILE A 25 -18.93 -5.59 -8.98
CA ILE A 25 -18.02 -6.24 -8.02
C ILE A 25 -17.80 -7.73 -8.35
N HIS A 26 -18.76 -8.38 -9.01
CA HIS A 26 -18.65 -9.79 -9.41
C HIS A 26 -17.52 -10.01 -10.44
N ASN A 27 -17.16 -8.98 -11.20
CA ASN A 27 -16.03 -9.03 -12.14
C ASN A 27 -14.67 -8.99 -11.41
N LEU A 28 -14.66 -8.68 -10.11
CA LEU A 28 -13.48 -8.61 -9.24
C LEU A 28 -13.52 -9.66 -8.13
N ALA A 29 -14.25 -10.76 -8.33
CA ALA A 29 -14.48 -11.74 -7.28
C ALA A 29 -13.17 -12.33 -6.70
N ALA A 30 -12.14 -12.57 -7.52
CA ALA A 30 -10.88 -13.07 -7.00
C ALA A 30 -10.11 -12.00 -6.22
N THR A 31 -10.12 -10.75 -6.71
CA THR A 31 -9.49 -9.59 -6.06
C THR A 31 -10.12 -9.30 -4.70
N VAL A 32 -11.45 -9.27 -4.63
CA VAL A 32 -12.21 -9.09 -3.38
C VAL A 32 -11.90 -10.20 -2.39
N LYS A 33 -11.94 -11.46 -2.85
CA LYS A 33 -11.61 -12.62 -2.00
C LYS A 33 -10.17 -12.56 -1.50
N ALA A 34 -9.22 -12.13 -2.32
CA ALA A 34 -7.82 -11.97 -1.92
C ALA A 34 -7.67 -10.85 -0.87
N ALA A 35 -8.36 -9.72 -1.03
CA ALA A 35 -8.38 -8.65 -0.03
C ALA A 35 -8.96 -9.13 1.32
N GLU A 36 -10.03 -9.92 1.28
CA GLU A 36 -10.61 -10.55 2.48
C GLU A 36 -9.64 -11.56 3.13
N GLN A 37 -8.87 -12.31 2.34
CA GLN A 37 -7.82 -13.20 2.84
C GLN A 37 -6.69 -12.43 3.54
N VAL A 38 -6.23 -11.31 2.97
CA VAL A 38 -5.24 -10.43 3.61
C VAL A 38 -5.79 -9.89 4.94
N ALA A 39 -7.05 -9.42 4.95
CA ALA A 39 -7.70 -8.93 6.15
C ALA A 39 -7.79 -9.99 7.25
N GLN A 40 -8.19 -11.20 6.88
CA GLN A 40 -8.27 -12.33 7.79
C GLN A 40 -6.89 -12.67 8.37
N ARG A 41 -5.84 -12.70 7.54
CA ARG A 41 -4.47 -12.96 8.00
C ARG A 41 -3.98 -11.90 9.00
N ILE A 42 -4.26 -10.62 8.72
CA ILE A 42 -3.90 -9.51 9.61
C ILE A 42 -4.60 -9.64 10.97
N LYS A 43 -5.88 -10.05 10.97
CA LYS A 43 -6.63 -10.30 12.20
C LYS A 43 -6.12 -11.51 12.97
N GLU A 44 -5.89 -12.64 12.31
CA GLU A 44 -5.38 -13.88 12.94
C GLU A 44 -4.02 -13.68 13.60
N ASN A 45 -3.17 -12.84 12.99
CA ASN A 45 -1.88 -12.48 13.56
C ASN A 45 -1.99 -11.60 14.82
N ASN A 46 -3.18 -11.14 15.21
CA ASN A 46 -3.40 -10.15 16.26
C ASN A 46 -2.61 -8.86 16.00
N THR A 47 -2.67 -8.38 14.76
CA THR A 47 -1.97 -7.15 14.35
C THR A 47 -2.47 -5.96 15.17
N GLN A 48 -1.53 -5.21 15.75
CA GLN A 48 -1.83 -4.05 16.60
C GLN A 48 -1.75 -2.73 15.84
N THR A 49 -0.89 -2.67 14.81
CA THR A 49 -0.72 -1.49 13.97
C THR A 49 -0.60 -1.90 12.52
N VAL A 50 -1.30 -1.19 11.63
CA VAL A 50 -1.10 -1.28 10.19
C VAL A 50 -0.34 -0.04 9.74
N VAL A 51 0.73 -0.22 8.99
CA VAL A 51 1.39 0.83 8.21
C VAL A 51 0.86 0.73 6.79
N ILE A 52 0.35 1.81 6.22
CA ILE A 52 -0.08 1.84 4.82
C ILE A 52 0.67 2.94 4.08
N LEU A 53 1.18 2.63 2.89
CA LEU A 53 1.70 3.61 1.95
C LEU A 53 0.75 3.70 0.76
N SER A 54 0.19 4.90 0.53
CA SER A 54 -0.68 5.19 -0.61
C SER A 54 0.00 6.16 -1.60
N PRO A 55 -0.11 5.91 -2.92
CA PRO A 55 0.32 6.84 -3.96
C PRO A 55 -0.67 7.99 -4.21
N HIS A 56 -1.86 7.95 -3.58
CA HIS A 56 -2.92 8.95 -3.76
C HIS A 56 -3.14 9.85 -2.54
N GLY A 57 -2.34 9.64 -1.49
CA GLY A 57 -2.37 10.48 -0.31
C GLY A 57 -1.74 11.86 -0.53
N PRO A 58 -1.93 12.79 0.43
CA PRO A 58 -1.29 14.11 0.39
C PRO A 58 0.23 13.96 0.29
N ALA A 59 0.82 14.50 -0.77
CA ALA A 59 2.26 14.47 -0.97
C ALA A 59 2.75 15.73 -1.65
N LEU A 60 3.99 16.09 -1.36
CA LEU A 60 4.79 17.01 -2.17
C LEU A 60 5.75 16.20 -3.03
N ASP A 61 6.15 16.76 -4.16
CA ASP A 61 7.21 16.17 -4.98
C ASP A 61 8.49 15.95 -4.15
N ASP A 62 9.24 14.91 -4.49
CA ASP A 62 10.50 14.53 -3.84
C ASP A 62 10.42 14.35 -2.32
N THR A 63 9.23 14.01 -1.79
CA THR A 63 9.02 13.86 -0.36
C THR A 63 8.10 12.70 0.01
N ILE A 64 8.43 12.03 1.11
CA ILE A 64 7.55 11.08 1.78
C ILE A 64 6.81 11.83 2.88
N CYS A 65 5.49 11.75 2.90
CA CYS A 65 4.66 12.35 3.92
C CYS A 65 4.25 11.31 4.97
N VAL A 66 4.39 11.67 6.25
CA VAL A 66 3.91 10.89 7.38
C VAL A 66 2.86 11.70 8.11
N SER A 67 1.63 11.20 8.18
CA SER A 67 0.54 11.92 8.86
C SER A 67 0.76 11.99 10.36
N ILE A 68 0.79 13.19 10.92
CA ILE A 68 0.96 13.46 12.36
C ILE A 68 -0.34 14.03 12.91
N HIS A 69 -1.30 13.15 13.19
CA HIS A 69 -2.59 13.52 13.78
C HIS A 69 -3.08 12.37 14.67
N PRO A 70 -3.70 12.60 15.84
CA PRO A 70 -4.09 11.52 16.76
C PRO A 70 -5.09 10.53 16.16
N ARG A 71 -5.95 11.00 15.25
CA ARG A 71 -6.98 10.19 14.61
C ARG A 71 -7.21 10.58 13.15
N LEU A 72 -7.08 9.64 12.23
CA LEU A 72 -7.33 9.88 10.80
C LEU A 72 -8.73 9.39 10.41
N LYS A 73 -9.38 10.09 9.48
CA LYS A 73 -10.72 9.79 9.01
C LYS A 73 -10.81 10.01 7.50
N GLY A 74 -11.70 9.29 6.83
CA GLY A 74 -12.02 9.52 5.43
C GLY A 74 -13.33 8.83 5.06
N ASN A 75 -13.86 9.17 3.89
CA ASN A 75 -15.04 8.53 3.32
C ASN A 75 -14.88 8.37 1.80
N LEU A 76 -15.81 7.68 1.17
CA LEU A 76 -15.82 7.47 -0.29
C LEU A 76 -16.89 8.32 -0.99
N ALA A 77 -17.13 9.54 -0.50
CA ALA A 77 -18.14 10.45 -1.07
C ALA A 77 -17.85 10.80 -2.54
N ASP A 78 -16.57 10.96 -2.92
CA ASP A 78 -16.15 11.25 -4.29
C ASP A 78 -16.53 10.14 -5.29
N PHE A 79 -16.86 8.94 -4.78
CA PHE A 79 -17.33 7.80 -5.56
C PHE A 79 -18.82 7.48 -5.33
N GLY A 80 -19.56 8.41 -4.71
CA GLY A 80 -21.00 8.28 -4.47
C GLY A 80 -21.38 7.41 -3.26
N ALA A 81 -20.43 7.06 -2.37
CA ALA A 81 -20.65 6.24 -1.18
C ALA A 81 -20.20 6.96 0.10
N ALA A 82 -20.82 8.11 0.41
CA ALA A 82 -20.45 8.95 1.55
C ALA A 82 -20.70 8.28 2.92
N GLU A 83 -21.60 7.30 2.95
CA GLU A 83 -21.90 6.45 4.10
C GLU A 83 -20.75 5.50 4.47
N VAL A 84 -19.88 5.18 3.50
CA VAL A 84 -18.67 4.38 3.74
C VAL A 84 -17.61 5.30 4.35
N MET A 85 -17.61 5.38 5.68
CA MET A 85 -16.68 6.20 6.46
C MET A 85 -15.85 5.35 7.40
N LEU A 86 -14.53 5.58 7.39
CA LEU A 86 -13.59 4.91 8.29
C LEU A 86 -12.85 5.93 9.16
N ALA A 87 -12.46 5.48 10.35
CA ALA A 87 -11.66 6.28 11.27
C ALA A 87 -10.75 5.38 12.11
N PHE A 88 -9.48 5.78 12.24
CA PHE A 88 -8.46 5.04 12.97
C PHE A 88 -7.68 5.96 13.90
N GLU A 89 -7.39 5.49 15.11
CA GLU A 89 -6.37 6.11 15.96
C GLU A 89 -4.99 5.86 15.36
N THR A 90 -4.09 6.84 15.44
CA THR A 90 -2.74 6.69 14.87
C THR A 90 -1.75 6.12 15.89
N ASP A 91 -0.73 5.43 15.39
CA ASP A 91 0.36 4.91 16.23
C ASP A 91 1.51 5.92 16.34
N GLY A 92 1.33 6.93 17.18
CA GLY A 92 2.35 7.96 17.41
C GLY A 92 3.70 7.41 17.89
N LEU A 93 3.72 6.26 18.60
CA LEU A 93 4.97 5.63 19.02
C LEU A 93 5.74 5.08 17.81
N LEU A 94 5.08 4.28 16.97
CA LEU A 94 5.70 3.73 15.76
C LEU A 94 6.10 4.85 14.80
N THR A 95 5.25 5.84 14.58
CA THR A 95 5.54 7.03 13.77
C THR A 95 6.84 7.72 14.20
N ARG A 96 7.02 8.01 15.50
CA ARG A 96 8.25 8.61 16.01
C ARG A 96 9.49 7.74 15.76
N HIS A 97 9.35 6.41 15.86
CA HIS A 97 10.45 5.50 15.53
C HIS A 97 10.77 5.53 14.04
N ILE A 98 9.76 5.57 13.15
CA ILE A 98 9.94 5.67 11.70
C ILE A 98 10.70 6.95 11.35
N LEU A 99 10.24 8.11 11.83
CA LEU A 99 10.89 9.41 11.60
C LEU A 99 12.36 9.41 12.02
N LYS A 100 12.65 8.89 13.22
CA LYS A 100 14.03 8.78 13.73
C LYS A 100 14.92 7.88 12.86
N LYS A 101 14.37 6.77 12.34
CA LYS A 101 15.12 5.85 11.48
C LYS A 101 15.33 6.43 10.08
N ALA A 102 14.32 7.11 9.53
CA ALA A 102 14.39 7.77 8.24
C ALA A 102 15.45 8.87 8.24
N ALA A 103 15.43 9.75 9.25
CA ALA A 103 16.44 10.79 9.42
C ALA A 103 17.87 10.23 9.52
N ARG A 104 18.06 9.10 10.23
CA ARG A 104 19.37 8.42 10.32
C ARG A 104 19.85 7.86 8.97
N LEU A 105 18.94 7.48 8.09
CA LEU A 105 19.24 6.98 6.75
C LEU A 105 19.29 8.11 5.69
N GLY A 106 19.08 9.37 6.09
CA GLY A 106 19.11 10.52 5.19
C GLY A 106 17.90 10.63 4.26
N VAL A 107 16.80 9.94 4.59
CA VAL A 107 15.55 10.00 3.80
C VAL A 107 14.80 11.28 4.14
N ASN A 108 14.37 12.03 3.13
CA ASN A 108 13.58 13.23 3.32
C ASN A 108 12.12 12.86 3.64
N VAL A 109 11.65 13.27 4.82
CA VAL A 109 10.29 13.00 5.28
C VAL A 109 9.65 14.28 5.79
N MET A 110 8.46 14.56 5.27
CA MET A 110 7.59 15.62 5.77
C MET A 110 6.64 15.07 6.83
N GLU A 111 6.71 15.64 8.02
CA GLU A 111 5.71 15.46 9.06
C GLU A 111 4.46 16.27 8.70
N LEU A 112 3.41 15.60 8.23
CA LEU A 112 2.17 16.24 7.83
C LEU A 112 1.29 16.52 9.06
N THR A 113 1.54 17.66 9.70
CA THR A 113 0.76 18.26 10.79
C THR A 113 -0.36 19.16 10.24
N ASP A 114 -1.24 19.66 11.12
CA ASP A 114 -2.26 20.68 10.76
C ASP A 114 -1.65 21.94 10.12
N ASP A 115 -0.54 22.44 10.66
CA ASP A 115 0.12 23.64 10.13
C ASP A 115 0.70 23.39 8.74
N GLN A 116 1.30 22.22 8.53
CA GLN A 116 1.85 21.82 7.24
C GLN A 116 0.74 21.60 6.19
N ALA A 117 -0.33 20.91 6.59
CA ALA A 117 -1.50 20.72 5.75
C ALA A 117 -2.11 22.06 5.31
N LYS A 118 -2.26 23.01 6.24
CA LYS A 118 -2.74 24.36 5.93
C LYS A 118 -1.79 25.14 5.01
N THR A 119 -0.48 25.05 5.26
CA THR A 119 0.55 25.78 4.51
C THR A 119 0.61 25.32 3.06
N HIS A 120 0.53 24.02 2.84
CA HIS A 120 0.64 23.39 1.52
C HIS A 120 -0.72 23.07 0.88
N GLN A 121 -1.83 23.46 1.51
CA GLN A 121 -3.20 23.17 1.07
C GLN A 121 -3.46 21.67 0.85
N LEU A 122 -2.87 20.84 1.71
CA LEU A 122 -3.04 19.40 1.69
C LEU A 122 -4.19 18.97 2.60
N SER A 123 -4.88 17.90 2.22
CA SER A 123 -5.90 17.27 3.06
C SER A 123 -5.26 16.42 4.16
N LEU A 124 -5.86 16.41 5.35
CA LEU A 124 -5.54 15.46 6.43
C LEU A 124 -6.50 14.25 6.45
N ALA A 125 -7.45 14.19 5.52
CA ALA A 125 -8.31 13.02 5.37
C ALA A 125 -7.52 11.85 4.78
N LEU A 126 -7.93 10.63 5.12
CA LEU A 126 -7.46 9.44 4.42
C LEU A 126 -7.91 9.50 2.97
N ASP A 127 -6.96 9.31 2.05
CA ASP A 127 -7.24 9.21 0.62
C ASP A 127 -7.90 7.89 0.26
N TYR A 128 -8.50 7.82 -0.92
CA TYR A 128 -9.21 6.61 -1.38
C TYR A 128 -8.28 5.41 -1.56
N GLY A 129 -7.03 5.65 -2.00
CA GLY A 129 -5.99 4.64 -2.11
C GLY A 129 -5.67 3.99 -0.76
N SER A 130 -5.78 4.73 0.35
CA SER A 130 -5.72 4.17 1.69
C SER A 130 -7.03 3.54 2.15
N LEU A 131 -8.16 4.22 1.91
CA LEU A 131 -9.48 3.82 2.42
C LEU A 131 -9.93 2.46 1.88
N ILE A 132 -9.67 2.15 0.62
CA ILE A 132 -10.17 0.92 0.00
C ILE A 132 -9.52 -0.34 0.61
N PRO A 133 -8.19 -0.47 0.72
CA PRO A 133 -7.57 -1.56 1.49
C PRO A 133 -8.03 -1.56 2.95
N LEU A 134 -8.08 -0.39 3.60
CA LEU A 134 -8.49 -0.26 5.00
C LEU A 134 -9.95 -0.67 5.25
N TYR A 135 -10.84 -0.51 4.27
CA TYR A 135 -12.23 -0.99 4.34
C TYR A 135 -12.27 -2.50 4.54
N TYR A 136 -11.48 -3.24 3.75
CA TYR A 136 -11.39 -4.70 3.88
C TYR A 136 -10.78 -5.12 5.21
N LEU A 137 -9.74 -4.44 5.67
CA LEU A 137 -9.17 -4.73 6.99
C LEU A 137 -10.19 -4.47 8.11
N HIS A 138 -10.90 -3.34 8.05
CA HIS A 138 -11.93 -2.97 9.02
C HIS A 138 -13.10 -3.96 9.01
N LYS A 139 -13.64 -4.30 7.84
CA LYS A 139 -14.68 -5.31 7.63
C LYS A 139 -14.24 -6.68 8.15
N GLY A 140 -12.98 -7.05 7.94
CA GLY A 140 -12.37 -8.26 8.48
C GLY A 140 -12.28 -8.28 10.01
N GLY A 141 -12.38 -7.12 10.67
CA GLY A 141 -12.38 -6.96 12.11
C GLY A 141 -11.08 -6.42 12.69
N PHE A 142 -10.21 -5.81 11.88
CA PHE A 142 -9.06 -5.06 12.38
C PHE A 142 -9.53 -3.83 13.18
N LYS A 143 -9.01 -3.69 14.40
CA LYS A 143 -9.32 -2.59 15.34
C LYS A 143 -8.06 -1.92 15.90
N GLY A 144 -6.91 -2.13 15.24
CA GLY A 144 -5.63 -1.59 15.67
C GLY A 144 -5.44 -0.14 15.26
N GLN A 145 -4.22 0.35 15.45
CA GLN A 145 -3.80 1.70 15.10
C GLN A 145 -3.29 1.78 13.66
N LEU A 146 -3.21 2.99 13.12
CA LEU A 146 -2.75 3.27 11.78
C LEU A 146 -1.47 4.12 11.79
N VAL A 147 -0.52 3.79 10.91
CA VAL A 147 0.47 4.74 10.42
C VAL A 147 0.17 4.96 8.94
N HIS A 148 -0.24 6.17 8.60
CA HIS A 148 -0.53 6.56 7.23
C HIS A 148 0.68 7.24 6.62
N LEU A 149 1.10 6.73 5.47
CA LEU A 149 2.22 7.21 4.68
C LEU A 149 1.70 7.51 3.27
N SER A 150 2.24 8.56 2.68
CA SER A 150 2.06 8.88 1.27
C SER A 150 3.39 9.33 0.68
N ALA A 151 3.54 9.20 -0.62
CA ALA A 151 4.78 9.59 -1.30
C ALA A 151 4.46 10.31 -2.60
N GLY A 152 5.20 11.38 -2.87
CA GLY A 152 5.22 12.01 -4.18
C GLY A 152 6.11 11.22 -5.16
N THR A 153 6.45 11.85 -6.26
CA THR A 153 7.43 11.28 -7.20
C THR A 153 8.79 11.22 -6.53
N LEU A 154 9.35 10.00 -6.39
CA LEU A 154 10.63 9.74 -5.72
C LEU A 154 11.38 8.62 -6.43
N PRO A 155 12.73 8.62 -6.40
CA PRO A 155 13.51 7.48 -6.83
C PRO A 155 13.15 6.22 -6.04
N TYR A 156 13.05 5.08 -6.73
CA TYR A 156 12.68 3.82 -6.09
C TYR A 156 13.68 3.39 -5.00
N GLU A 157 14.96 3.73 -5.16
CA GLU A 157 15.99 3.49 -4.15
C GLU A 157 15.76 4.25 -2.85
N GLU A 158 15.20 5.47 -2.93
CA GLU A 158 14.85 6.26 -1.75
C GLU A 158 13.65 5.64 -1.03
N LEU A 159 12.62 5.22 -1.77
CA LEU A 159 11.47 4.50 -1.22
C LEU A 159 11.89 3.17 -0.58
N TYR A 160 12.78 2.42 -1.22
CA TYR A 160 13.38 1.21 -0.64
C TYR A 160 14.13 1.52 0.67
N THR A 161 14.94 2.58 0.68
CA THR A 161 15.67 3.02 1.87
C THR A 161 14.73 3.42 3.00
N PHE A 162 13.62 4.09 2.67
CA PHE A 162 12.56 4.37 3.64
C PHE A 162 11.88 3.11 4.15
N GLY A 163 11.64 2.11 3.29
CA GLY A 163 11.18 0.79 3.70
C GLY A 163 12.11 0.13 4.72
N LYS A 164 13.43 0.27 4.56
CA LYS A 164 14.42 -0.17 5.57
C LYS A 164 14.32 0.62 6.87
N ALA A 165 14.00 1.92 6.82
CA ALA A 165 13.73 2.73 8.01
C ALA A 165 12.51 2.18 8.79
N VAL A 166 11.42 1.89 8.07
CA VAL A 166 10.19 1.31 8.64
C VAL A 166 10.46 -0.07 9.23
N GLN A 167 11.17 -0.95 8.52
CA GLN A 167 11.59 -2.26 9.04
C GLN A 167 12.36 -2.12 10.37
N ALA A 168 13.33 -1.19 10.44
CA ALA A 168 14.11 -0.95 11.64
C ALA A 168 13.29 -0.33 12.79
N ALA A 169 12.25 0.45 12.46
CA ALA A 169 11.31 1.00 13.43
C ALA A 169 10.39 -0.08 14.01
N ILE A 170 9.85 -0.97 13.15
CA ILE A 170 9.01 -2.10 13.54
C ILE A 170 9.76 -3.03 14.52
N LYS A 171 11.04 -3.32 14.24
CA LYS A 171 11.90 -4.11 15.15
C LYS A 171 12.12 -3.44 16.51
N ALA A 172 12.05 -2.11 16.58
CA ALA A 172 12.28 -1.35 17.80
C ALA A 172 11.02 -1.18 18.66
N VAL A 173 9.83 -1.42 18.11
CA VAL A 173 8.57 -1.36 18.86
C VAL A 173 8.16 -2.75 19.31
N GLY A 174 7.61 -2.88 20.51
CA GLY A 174 7.09 -4.15 21.03
C GLY A 174 5.70 -4.55 20.48
N LYS A 175 5.37 -4.15 19.25
CA LYS A 175 4.03 -4.33 18.65
C LYS A 175 4.07 -5.25 17.43
N LYS A 176 2.98 -5.98 17.19
CA LYS A 176 2.76 -6.70 15.93
C LYS A 176 2.26 -5.74 14.86
N VAL A 177 3.03 -5.61 13.77
CA VAL A 177 2.79 -4.65 12.71
C VAL A 177 2.59 -5.37 11.38
N ALA A 178 1.58 -4.95 10.62
CA ALA A 178 1.43 -5.31 9.22
C ALA A 178 1.70 -4.09 8.33
N VAL A 179 2.18 -4.32 7.11
CA VAL A 179 2.50 -3.25 6.15
C VAL A 179 1.77 -3.45 4.82
N ILE A 180 1.00 -2.46 4.39
CA ILE A 180 0.25 -2.47 3.13
C ILE A 180 0.90 -1.48 2.16
N ALA A 181 1.33 -1.99 1.01
CA ALA A 181 1.55 -1.20 -0.19
C ALA A 181 0.23 -1.13 -0.94
N SER A 182 -0.37 0.06 -1.03
CA SER A 182 -1.58 0.26 -1.82
C SER A 182 -1.19 0.63 -3.24
N GLY A 183 -1.61 -0.14 -4.24
CA GLY A 183 -1.16 0.06 -5.61
C GLY A 183 -1.84 -0.82 -6.63
N GLU A 184 -2.05 -0.28 -7.83
CA GLU A 184 -2.57 -0.96 -9.01
C GLU A 184 -1.46 -1.07 -10.06
N LEU A 185 -1.47 -2.16 -10.83
CA LEU A 185 -0.45 -2.45 -11.84
C LEU A 185 -0.71 -1.58 -13.09
N SER A 186 -0.65 -2.11 -14.31
CA SER A 186 -0.89 -1.32 -15.51
C SER A 186 -2.31 -0.76 -15.54
N HIS A 187 -2.44 0.51 -15.88
CA HIS A 187 -3.73 1.17 -16.13
C HIS A 187 -4.12 1.15 -17.61
N ARG A 188 -3.49 0.27 -18.42
CA ARG A 188 -3.57 0.28 -19.89
C ARG A 188 -3.75 -1.10 -20.53
N LEU A 189 -4.44 -2.01 -19.83
CA LEU A 189 -4.64 -3.40 -20.28
C LEU A 189 -5.65 -3.57 -21.43
N SER A 190 -6.51 -2.59 -21.70
CA SER A 190 -7.52 -2.70 -22.76
C SER A 190 -7.97 -1.35 -23.28
N ASP A 191 -8.80 -1.31 -24.33
CA ASP A 191 -9.40 -0.06 -24.81
C ASP A 191 -10.39 0.57 -23.80
N GLN A 192 -10.81 -0.18 -22.78
CA GLN A 192 -11.64 0.32 -21.67
C GLN A 192 -10.81 0.99 -20.56
N SER A 193 -9.49 0.91 -20.65
CA SER A 193 -8.57 1.53 -19.71
C SER A 193 -8.74 3.05 -19.65
N PRO A 194 -8.74 3.66 -18.45
CA PRO A 194 -8.85 5.12 -18.30
C PRO A 194 -7.76 5.90 -19.06
N GLN A 195 -6.59 5.28 -19.25
CA GLN A 195 -5.41 5.87 -19.92
C GLN A 195 -5.18 5.30 -21.33
N GLY A 196 -6.19 4.64 -21.91
CA GLY A 196 -6.11 3.96 -23.20
C GLY A 196 -5.28 2.67 -23.17
N TYR A 197 -5.26 1.94 -24.27
CA TYR A 197 -4.58 0.66 -24.37
C TYR A 197 -3.09 0.80 -24.71
N SER A 198 -2.24 0.00 -24.05
CA SER A 198 -0.87 -0.26 -24.48
C SER A 198 -0.59 -1.76 -24.38
N PRO A 199 -0.11 -2.43 -25.46
CA PRO A 199 0.24 -3.84 -25.40
C PRO A 199 1.36 -4.14 -24.41
N GLN A 200 2.12 -3.13 -23.97
CA GLN A 200 3.14 -3.25 -22.96
C GLN A 200 2.58 -3.37 -21.53
N GLY A 201 1.32 -2.97 -21.29
CA GLY A 201 0.71 -3.05 -19.96
C GLY A 201 0.64 -4.48 -19.41
N ALA A 202 0.28 -5.45 -20.25
CA ALA A 202 0.22 -6.85 -19.82
C ALA A 202 1.62 -7.44 -19.53
N GLU A 203 2.65 -6.99 -20.26
CA GLU A 203 4.03 -7.42 -20.01
C GLU A 203 4.57 -6.80 -18.72
N PHE A 204 4.26 -5.52 -18.46
CA PHE A 204 4.56 -4.86 -17.20
C PHE A 204 3.98 -5.63 -16.01
N ASP A 205 2.67 -5.95 -16.02
CA ASP A 205 1.99 -6.66 -14.94
C ASP A 205 2.65 -8.00 -14.64
N LYS A 206 2.97 -8.75 -15.69
CA LYS A 206 3.65 -10.04 -15.58
C LYS A 206 5.03 -9.91 -14.92
N GLN A 207 5.82 -8.90 -15.31
CA GLN A 207 7.14 -8.66 -14.71
C GLN A 207 7.03 -8.25 -13.24
N VAL A 208 6.09 -7.36 -12.90
CA VAL A 208 5.86 -6.95 -11.51
C VAL A 208 5.45 -8.15 -10.65
N LEU A 209 4.45 -8.93 -11.08
CA LEU A 209 3.98 -10.09 -10.32
C LEU A 209 5.09 -11.14 -10.11
N ALA A 210 5.91 -11.40 -11.13
CA ALA A 210 7.05 -12.30 -11.01
C ALA A 210 8.11 -11.77 -10.03
N ALA A 211 8.41 -10.47 -10.09
CA ALA A 211 9.35 -9.83 -9.18
C ALA A 211 8.87 -9.89 -7.72
N VAL A 212 7.60 -9.57 -7.46
CA VAL A 212 7.04 -9.60 -6.10
C VAL A 212 6.91 -11.03 -5.58
N ALA A 213 6.46 -11.99 -6.39
CA ALA A 213 6.36 -13.40 -6.01
C ALA A 213 7.70 -14.01 -5.59
N SER A 214 8.80 -13.54 -6.19
CA SER A 214 10.17 -13.96 -5.87
C SER A 214 10.88 -13.04 -4.88
N LEU A 215 10.20 -12.00 -4.35
CA LEU A 215 10.78 -10.95 -3.50
C LEU A 215 12.05 -10.32 -4.10
N ASN A 216 12.10 -10.23 -5.42
CA ASN A 216 13.25 -9.71 -6.15
C ASN A 216 13.23 -8.19 -6.19
N SER A 217 13.78 -7.57 -5.15
CA SER A 217 13.86 -6.11 -5.04
C SER A 217 14.57 -5.47 -6.23
N LYS A 218 15.65 -6.08 -6.75
CA LYS A 218 16.37 -5.55 -7.90
C LYS A 218 15.46 -5.43 -9.12
N ALA A 219 14.66 -6.45 -9.41
CA ALA A 219 13.73 -6.41 -10.55
C ALA A 219 12.66 -5.32 -10.41
N VAL A 220 12.19 -5.03 -9.20
CA VAL A 220 11.26 -3.91 -8.94
C VAL A 220 11.95 -2.56 -9.13
N LEU A 221 13.15 -2.38 -8.56
CA LEU A 221 13.85 -1.10 -8.55
C LEU A 221 14.45 -0.71 -9.92
N THR A 222 14.78 -1.70 -10.77
CA THR A 222 15.44 -1.47 -12.05
C THR A 222 14.55 -1.84 -13.23
N MET A 223 13.23 -1.78 -13.06
CA MET A 223 12.29 -2.03 -14.16
C MET A 223 12.52 -1.01 -15.28
N ASP A 224 12.36 -1.46 -16.53
CA ASP A 224 12.58 -0.65 -17.72
C ASP A 224 11.67 0.59 -17.71
N LYS A 225 12.26 1.79 -17.84
CA LYS A 225 11.54 3.05 -17.60
C LYS A 225 10.49 3.30 -18.68
N GLU A 226 10.78 2.91 -19.91
CA GLU A 226 9.85 2.97 -21.02
C GLU A 226 8.64 2.06 -20.77
N LEU A 227 8.87 0.82 -20.32
CA LEU A 227 7.80 -0.11 -19.92
C LEU A 227 6.93 0.46 -18.78
N VAL A 228 7.54 1.05 -17.75
CA VAL A 228 6.81 1.69 -16.63
C VAL A 228 5.95 2.85 -17.13
N ALA A 229 6.54 3.75 -17.93
CA ALA A 229 5.83 4.91 -18.47
C ALA A 229 4.66 4.46 -19.37
N GLU A 230 4.86 3.43 -20.18
CA GLU A 230 3.83 2.86 -21.03
C GLU A 230 2.73 2.14 -20.24
N ALA A 231 2.98 1.65 -19.04
CA ALA A 231 1.98 0.97 -18.22
C ALA A 231 1.00 1.93 -17.52
N GLY A 232 1.39 3.20 -17.27
CA GLY A 232 0.55 4.22 -16.61
C GLY A 232 0.16 3.89 -15.16
N GLU A 233 1.01 3.16 -14.46
CA GLU A 233 0.80 2.45 -13.19
C GLU A 233 0.93 3.29 -11.91
N CYS A 234 0.57 2.72 -10.76
CA CYS A 234 0.84 3.33 -9.44
C CYS A 234 1.38 2.36 -8.37
N ALA A 235 1.76 1.12 -8.74
CA ALA A 235 2.19 0.08 -7.83
C ALA A 235 3.70 0.05 -7.56
N LEU A 236 4.57 0.46 -8.49
CA LEU A 236 6.02 0.38 -8.31
C LEU A 236 6.54 1.25 -7.17
N PRO A 237 6.13 2.52 -6.99
CA PRO A 237 6.58 3.30 -5.84
C PRO A 237 6.26 2.62 -4.49
N PRO A 238 5.01 2.22 -4.19
CA PRO A 238 4.73 1.52 -2.94
C PRO A 238 5.33 0.11 -2.87
N LEU A 239 5.56 -0.57 -3.99
CA LEU A 239 6.31 -1.84 -4.02
C LEU A 239 7.80 -1.66 -3.72
N ALA A 240 8.46 -0.62 -4.23
CA ALA A 240 9.85 -0.32 -3.91
C ALA A 240 10.04 -0.13 -2.39
N PHE A 241 9.11 0.61 -1.78
CA PHE A 241 8.99 0.71 -0.33
C PHE A 241 8.79 -0.67 0.34
N LEU A 242 7.84 -1.48 -0.13
CA LEU A 242 7.56 -2.79 0.44
C LEU A 242 8.78 -3.72 0.37
N MET A 243 9.52 -3.70 -0.75
CA MET A 243 10.76 -4.45 -0.94
C MET A 243 11.82 -4.02 0.09
N GLY A 244 11.88 -2.73 0.44
CA GLY A 244 12.69 -2.24 1.55
C GLY A 244 12.24 -2.82 2.89
N VAL A 245 10.93 -2.81 3.15
CA VAL A 245 10.34 -3.32 4.41
C VAL A 245 10.66 -4.80 4.63
N VAL A 246 10.63 -5.62 3.57
CA VAL A 246 10.88 -7.07 3.67
C VAL A 246 12.35 -7.45 3.41
N GLY A 247 13.17 -6.53 2.88
CA GLY A 247 14.52 -6.81 2.43
C GLY A 247 15.41 -7.40 3.53
N GLY A 248 15.99 -8.58 3.25
CA GLY A 248 16.86 -9.32 4.18
C GLY A 248 16.13 -10.08 5.29
N LEU A 249 14.80 -10.22 5.21
CA LEU A 249 14.00 -11.08 6.09
C LEU A 249 13.61 -12.38 5.38
N ASP A 250 13.47 -13.44 6.17
CA ASP A 250 12.97 -14.73 5.70
C ASP A 250 11.43 -14.69 5.53
N MET A 251 10.98 -14.30 4.35
CA MET A 251 9.56 -14.13 4.01
C MET A 251 9.20 -14.97 2.77
N LYS A 252 7.93 -15.36 2.65
CA LYS A 252 7.33 -15.90 1.42
C LYS A 252 6.30 -14.92 0.88
N ALA A 253 6.18 -14.85 -0.44
CA ALA A 253 5.17 -14.07 -1.14
C ALA A 253 4.23 -15.01 -1.91
N ASP A 254 2.93 -14.84 -1.69
CA ASP A 254 1.86 -15.59 -2.33
C ASP A 254 1.02 -14.61 -3.16
N VAL A 255 1.04 -14.76 -4.48
CA VAL A 255 0.12 -14.01 -5.37
C VAL A 255 -1.26 -14.63 -5.22
N LEU A 256 -2.17 -13.91 -4.56
CA LEU A 256 -3.50 -14.42 -4.21
C LEU A 256 -4.50 -14.23 -5.35
N ALA A 257 -4.41 -13.11 -6.08
CA ALA A 257 -5.25 -12.81 -7.22
C ALA A 257 -4.55 -11.86 -8.21
N TYR A 258 -4.93 -11.98 -9.47
CA TYR A 258 -4.65 -11.01 -10.52
C TYR A 258 -5.83 -11.00 -11.49
N GLU A 259 -6.47 -9.85 -11.65
CA GLU A 259 -7.59 -9.63 -12.57
C GLU A 259 -7.43 -8.25 -13.24
N GLY A 260 -8.05 -8.04 -14.41
CA GLY A 260 -8.05 -6.73 -15.06
C GLY A 260 -9.32 -6.39 -15.85
N PRO A 261 -10.53 -6.60 -15.27
CA PRO A 261 -11.80 -6.49 -16.00
C PRO A 261 -12.11 -5.06 -16.48
N PHE A 262 -11.50 -4.03 -15.90
CA PHE A 262 -11.74 -2.62 -16.23
C PHE A 262 -10.54 -1.95 -16.90
N GLY A 263 -9.66 -2.76 -17.52
CA GLY A 263 -8.45 -2.25 -18.18
C GLY A 263 -7.34 -1.83 -17.20
N VAL A 264 -7.47 -2.11 -15.92
CA VAL A 264 -6.46 -1.87 -14.89
C VAL A 264 -6.07 -3.20 -14.24
N GLY A 265 -4.78 -3.45 -14.04
CA GLY A 265 -4.25 -4.66 -13.42
C GLY A 265 -4.36 -4.66 -11.91
N TYR A 266 -5.22 -5.51 -11.36
CA TYR A 266 -5.46 -5.64 -9.93
C TYR A 266 -4.72 -6.86 -9.36
N GLY A 267 -3.46 -6.65 -8.98
CA GLY A 267 -2.66 -7.66 -8.30
C GLY A 267 -2.81 -7.60 -6.78
N THR A 268 -3.19 -8.71 -6.14
CA THR A 268 -3.16 -8.84 -4.67
C THR A 268 -2.13 -9.87 -4.26
N VAL A 269 -1.16 -9.47 -3.42
CA VAL A 269 -0.07 -10.33 -2.97
C VAL A 269 0.02 -10.28 -1.45
N LEU A 270 0.10 -11.45 -0.81
CA LEU A 270 0.36 -11.57 0.62
C LEU A 270 1.80 -11.99 0.84
N ILE A 271 2.54 -11.23 1.64
CA ILE A 271 3.91 -11.53 2.03
C ILE A 271 3.95 -11.77 3.54
N GLN A 272 4.63 -12.82 3.97
CA GLN A 272 4.56 -13.26 5.36
C GLN A 272 5.84 -13.98 5.79
N PRO A 273 6.20 -13.93 7.09
CA PRO A 273 7.34 -14.68 7.59
C PRO A 273 7.21 -16.16 7.22
N LEU A 274 8.32 -16.80 6.88
CA LEU A 274 8.35 -18.25 6.75
C LEU A 274 7.95 -18.87 8.09
N ASP A 275 6.97 -19.78 8.07
CA ASP A 275 6.65 -20.60 9.23
C ASP A 275 7.93 -21.35 9.61
N LYS A 276 8.43 -21.13 10.83
CA LYS A 276 9.54 -21.95 11.32
C LYS A 276 9.00 -23.37 11.43
N MET A 277 9.38 -24.23 10.49
CA MET A 277 9.25 -25.67 10.70
C MET A 277 10.05 -25.99 11.96
N ASN A 278 9.33 -26.35 13.03
CA ASN A 278 9.91 -26.90 14.24
C ASN A 278 10.57 -28.24 13.93
#